data_AF-A0A957FHU8-F1
#
_entry.id   AF-A0A957FHU8-F1
#
_cell.length_a   1.000
_cell.length_b   1.000
_cell.length_c   1.000
_cell.angle_alpha   90.00
_cell.angle_beta   90.00
_cell.angle_gamma   90.00
#
_symmetry.space_group_name_H-M   'P 1'
#
loop_
_entity.id
_entity.type
_entity.pdbx_description
1 polymer ?
#
loop_
_entity_poly.entity_id
_entity_poly.type
_entity_poly.pdbx_seq_one_letter_code
_entity_poly.pdbx_strand_id
1 'polypeptide(L)'
;MKLITYSQQDGLCIGAVDGNRVFDLSMVAPDMLALIEMGAEGLSRAKAAMATAVSIPLANVHLHAPIPNPRRNVMCLGLNYAEHAAESYGARGQATVIPTAPIVFTKATTAVSGPTDPIPYDPLVSTEIDWEAELGVIIGMA
;
A
#
# COMPACT_ATOMS: atom_id res chain seq x y z
N MET A 1 13.78 -5.98 -4.73
CA MET A 1 13.67 -4.50 -4.83
C MET A 1 12.39 -4.09 -4.13
N LYS A 2 12.46 -3.15 -3.19
CA LYS A 2 11.27 -2.62 -2.49
C LYS A 2 11.00 -1.22 -3.03
N LEU A 3 9.88 -1.02 -3.71
CA LEU A 3 9.52 0.26 -4.31
C LEU A 3 8.72 1.10 -3.31
N ILE A 4 8.97 2.41 -3.29
CA ILE A 4 8.33 3.36 -2.37
C ILE A 4 7.94 4.64 -3.11
N THR A 5 6.99 5.36 -2.54
CA THR A 5 6.76 6.79 -2.79
C THR A 5 7.20 7.55 -1.55
N TYR A 6 7.97 8.61 -1.72
CA TYR A 6 8.58 9.35 -0.62
C TYR A 6 8.68 10.85 -0.92
N SER A 7 8.95 11.65 0.10
CA SER A 7 9.36 13.05 -0.03
C SER A 7 10.55 13.35 0.87
N GLN A 8 11.47 14.19 0.42
CA GLN A 8 12.57 14.74 1.24
C GLN A 8 12.37 16.23 1.55
N GLN A 9 11.68 16.95 0.65
CA GLN A 9 11.28 18.35 0.77
C GLN A 9 9.87 18.49 0.16
N ASP A 10 9.75 19.25 -0.94
CA ASP A 10 8.52 19.44 -1.70
C ASP A 10 8.40 18.42 -2.84
N GLY A 11 7.19 17.95 -3.07
CA GLY A 11 6.87 17.02 -4.15
C GLY A 11 7.05 15.56 -3.78
N LEU A 12 6.26 14.73 -4.44
CA LEU A 12 6.35 13.28 -4.33
C LEU A 12 7.39 12.76 -5.32
N CYS A 13 8.25 11.87 -4.84
CA CYS A 13 9.20 11.13 -5.64
C CYS A 13 8.93 9.63 -5.52
N ILE A 14 9.40 8.86 -6.49
CA ILE A 14 9.45 7.40 -6.38
C ILE A 14 10.89 6.94 -6.15
N GLY A 15 11.03 5.85 -5.41
CA GLY A 15 12.34 5.31 -5.09
C GLY A 15 12.34 3.80 -4.89
N ALA A 16 13.54 3.25 -4.79
CA ALA A 16 13.77 1.89 -4.34
C ALA A 16 14.55 1.88 -3.04
N VAL A 17 14.17 1.00 -2.11
CA VAL A 17 14.88 0.78 -0.85
C VAL A 17 15.79 -0.43 -0.96
N ASP A 18 17.05 -0.24 -0.56
CA ASP A 18 18.00 -1.30 -0.25
C ASP A 18 18.74 -0.98 1.06
N GLY A 19 18.70 -1.93 2.01
CA GLY A 19 19.13 -1.68 3.38
C GLY A 19 18.42 -0.47 4.02
N ASN A 20 19.21 0.51 4.48
CA ASN A 20 18.73 1.76 5.07
C ASN A 20 18.78 2.95 4.09
N ARG A 21 18.83 2.69 2.78
CA ARG A 21 18.99 3.72 1.76
C ARG A 21 17.86 3.70 0.74
N VAL A 22 17.52 4.88 0.27
CA VAL A 22 16.58 5.15 -0.81
C VAL A 22 17.36 5.59 -2.03
N PHE A 23 17.09 4.95 -3.17
CA PHE A 23 17.61 5.31 -4.48
C PHE A 23 16.51 5.99 -5.26
N ASP A 24 16.73 7.22 -5.69
CA ASP A 24 15.73 7.99 -6.44
C ASP A 24 15.49 7.37 -7.83
N LEU A 25 14.22 7.23 -8.19
CA LEU A 25 13.78 6.69 -9.48
C LEU A 25 12.97 7.69 -10.31
N SER A 26 12.98 8.98 -9.94
CA SER A 26 12.20 10.04 -10.60
C SER A 26 12.61 10.26 -12.05
N MET A 27 13.84 9.86 -12.42
CA MET A 27 14.33 9.86 -13.81
C MET A 27 13.82 8.66 -14.64
N VAL A 28 13.27 7.63 -14.00
CA VAL A 28 12.73 6.43 -14.66
C VAL A 28 11.26 6.65 -15.01
N ALA A 29 10.47 7.12 -14.04
CA ALA A 29 9.06 7.41 -14.19
C ALA A 29 8.65 8.57 -13.25
N PRO A 30 7.62 9.35 -13.61
CA PRO A 30 7.18 10.48 -12.80
C PRO A 30 6.45 10.07 -11.51
N ASP A 31 5.83 8.90 -11.48
CA ASP A 31 5.11 8.36 -10.33
C ASP A 31 5.06 6.82 -10.35
N MET A 32 4.51 6.23 -9.27
CA MET A 32 4.48 4.78 -9.09
C MET A 32 3.58 4.08 -10.12
N LEU A 33 2.47 4.70 -10.51
CA LEU A 33 1.56 4.12 -11.48
C LEU A 33 2.20 4.09 -12.87
N ALA A 34 2.87 5.16 -13.28
CA ALA A 34 3.63 5.20 -14.53
C ALA A 34 4.75 4.15 -14.53
N LEU A 35 5.45 3.95 -13.40
CA LEU A 35 6.46 2.89 -13.29
C LEU A 35 5.83 1.49 -13.45
N ILE A 36 4.67 1.26 -12.84
CA ILE A 36 3.94 -0.01 -12.93
C ILE A 36 3.50 -0.27 -14.38
N GLU A 37 2.99 0.74 -15.09
CA GLU A 37 2.54 0.60 -16.48
C GLU A 37 3.64 0.19 -17.46
N MET A 38 4.90 0.51 -17.15
CA MET A 38 6.04 0.05 -17.94
C MET A 38 6.33 -1.46 -17.75
N GLY A 39 5.67 -2.12 -16.79
CA GLY A 39 5.78 -3.54 -16.53
C GLY A 39 7.22 -4.00 -16.26
N ALA A 40 7.62 -5.10 -16.91
CA ALA A 40 8.95 -5.68 -16.74
C ALA A 40 10.10 -4.73 -17.16
N GLU A 41 9.86 -3.87 -18.16
CA GLU A 41 10.85 -2.88 -18.60
C GLU A 41 11.06 -1.82 -17.51
N GLY A 42 9.97 -1.33 -16.89
CA GLY A 42 10.03 -0.40 -15.76
C GLY A 42 10.87 -0.93 -14.61
N LEU A 43 10.64 -2.18 -14.21
CA LEU A 43 11.43 -2.84 -13.17
C LEU A 43 12.92 -2.98 -13.54
N SER A 44 13.21 -3.33 -14.80
CA SER A 44 14.59 -3.43 -15.29
C SER A 44 15.30 -2.07 -15.25
N ARG A 45 14.63 -1.01 -15.73
CA ARG A 45 15.14 0.37 -15.72
C ARG A 45 15.32 0.90 -14.30
N ALA A 46 14.38 0.63 -13.39
CA ALA A 46 14.52 0.97 -11.98
C ALA A 46 15.74 0.31 -11.34
N LYS A 47 15.93 -1.00 -11.59
CA LYS A 47 17.10 -1.74 -11.09
C LYS A 47 18.42 -1.19 -11.66
N ALA A 48 18.44 -0.83 -12.94
CA ALA A 48 19.62 -0.21 -13.56
C ALA A 48 19.91 1.18 -12.98
N ALA A 49 18.87 1.99 -12.75
CA ALA A 49 19.01 3.32 -12.16
C ALA A 49 19.59 3.27 -10.74
N MET A 50 19.25 2.26 -9.93
CA MET A 50 19.84 2.08 -8.60
C MET A 50 21.38 1.97 -8.62
N ALA A 51 21.99 1.50 -9.72
CA ALA A 51 23.44 1.36 -9.80
C ALA A 51 24.18 2.70 -9.94
N THR A 52 23.49 3.77 -10.37
CA THR A 52 24.07 5.10 -10.60
C THR A 52 23.39 6.21 -9.81
N ALA A 53 22.21 5.94 -9.23
CA ALA A 53 21.44 6.92 -8.47
C ALA A 53 22.15 7.31 -7.17
N VAL A 54 22.06 8.59 -6.83
CA VAL A 54 22.44 9.09 -5.51
C VAL A 54 21.50 8.46 -4.48
N SER A 55 22.07 7.98 -3.37
CA SER A 55 21.29 7.35 -2.31
C SER A 55 21.10 8.26 -1.10
N ILE A 56 19.88 8.30 -0.58
CA ILE A 56 19.47 9.09 0.57
C ILE A 56 19.27 8.14 1.75
N PRO A 57 19.67 8.48 2.99
CA PRO A 57 19.29 7.67 4.15
C PRO A 57 17.77 7.58 4.27
N LEU A 58 17.23 6.37 4.47
CA LEU A 58 15.78 6.14 4.62
C LEU A 58 15.19 6.94 5.79
N ALA A 59 15.96 7.15 6.85
CA ALA A 59 15.55 7.97 7.99
C ALA A 59 15.39 9.47 7.65
N ASN A 60 15.92 9.92 6.50
CA ASN A 60 15.87 11.32 6.08
C ASN A 60 14.75 11.58 5.05
N VAL A 61 13.86 10.61 4.82
CA VAL A 61 12.70 10.79 3.94
C VAL A 61 11.41 10.52 4.72
N HIS A 62 10.33 11.15 4.27
CA HIS A 62 8.99 10.81 4.70
C HIS A 62 8.38 9.82 3.70
N LEU A 63 7.90 8.67 4.19
CA LEU A 63 7.28 7.64 3.37
C LEU A 63 5.79 7.94 3.20
N HIS A 64 5.33 7.92 1.96
CA HIS A 64 3.91 7.97 1.63
C HIS A 64 3.38 6.56 1.35
N ALA A 65 2.07 6.44 1.15
CA ALA A 65 1.53 5.23 0.55
C ALA A 65 2.24 4.96 -0.80
N PRO A 66 2.56 3.70 -1.15
CA PRO A 66 3.24 3.42 -2.42
C PRO A 66 2.49 3.97 -3.64
N ILE A 67 1.16 3.98 -3.58
CA ILE A 67 0.28 4.62 -4.57
C ILE A 67 -0.67 5.56 -3.81
N PRO A 68 -0.31 6.84 -3.62
CA PRO A 68 -1.13 7.77 -2.83
C PRO A 68 -2.50 8.04 -3.43
N ASN A 69 -2.61 8.00 -4.76
CA ASN A 69 -3.85 8.23 -5.49
C ASN A 69 -4.14 7.06 -6.43
N PRO A 70 -4.73 5.95 -5.93
CA PRO A 70 -5.12 4.84 -6.80
C PRO A 70 -6.14 5.28 -7.85
N ARG A 71 -6.05 4.73 -9.07
CA ARG A 71 -6.99 5.06 -10.19
C ARG A 71 -8.41 4.57 -9.96
N ARG A 72 -8.57 3.58 -9.09
CA ARG A 72 -9.82 2.88 -8.78
C ARG A 72 -9.87 2.66 -7.28
N ASN A 73 -11.08 2.42 -6.76
CA ASN A 73 -11.25 1.96 -5.40
C ASN A 73 -10.41 0.71 -5.13
N VAL A 74 -9.95 0.58 -3.88
CA VAL A 74 -9.20 -0.60 -3.43
C VAL A 74 -10.19 -1.75 -3.26
N MET A 75 -10.09 -2.80 -4.09
CA MET A 75 -10.84 -4.03 -3.90
C MET A 75 -10.33 -4.75 -2.65
N CYS A 76 -11.26 -5.12 -1.77
CA CYS A 76 -11.01 -5.80 -0.51
C CYS A 76 -11.74 -7.14 -0.49
N LEU A 77 -11.22 -8.10 0.29
CA LEU A 77 -11.83 -9.40 0.50
C LEU A 77 -12.25 -9.55 1.96
N GLY A 78 -13.51 -9.92 2.19
CA GLY A 78 -13.99 -10.29 3.52
C GLY A 78 -13.76 -11.77 3.81
N LEU A 79 -13.54 -12.12 5.08
CA LEU A 79 -13.53 -13.49 5.60
C LEU A 79 -12.65 -14.47 4.79
N ASN A 80 -11.44 -14.03 4.40
CA ASN A 80 -10.53 -14.82 3.55
C ASN A 80 -9.52 -15.68 4.35
N TYR A 81 -9.70 -15.77 5.68
CA TYR A 81 -8.99 -16.66 6.58
C TYR A 81 -9.99 -17.38 7.48
N ALA A 82 -9.92 -18.71 7.56
CA ALA A 82 -10.90 -19.51 8.31
C ALA A 82 -10.91 -19.18 9.81
N GLU A 83 -9.74 -18.89 10.39
CA GLU A 83 -9.60 -18.49 11.79
C GLU A 83 -10.27 -17.14 12.07
N HIS A 84 -9.98 -16.13 11.25
CA HIS A 84 -10.63 -14.82 11.34
C HIS A 84 -12.15 -14.90 11.12
N ALA A 85 -12.62 -15.81 10.24
CA ALA A 85 -14.05 -16.07 10.11
C ALA A 85 -14.66 -16.62 11.41
N ALA A 86 -14.01 -17.61 12.03
CA ALA A 86 -14.46 -18.17 13.29
C ALA A 86 -14.50 -17.12 14.41
N GLU A 87 -13.47 -16.27 14.50
CA GLU A 87 -13.41 -15.14 15.42
C GLU A 87 -14.57 -14.16 15.20
N SER A 88 -14.77 -13.71 13.95
CA SER A 88 -15.80 -12.74 13.58
C SER A 88 -17.22 -13.20 13.90
N TYR A 89 -17.53 -14.48 13.63
CA TYR A 89 -18.83 -15.06 13.98
C TYR A 89 -18.95 -15.29 15.49
N GLY A 90 -17.88 -15.76 16.14
CA GLY A 90 -17.83 -15.98 17.59
C GLY A 90 -18.10 -14.69 18.37
N ALA A 91 -17.50 -13.58 17.98
CA ALA A 91 -17.72 -12.25 18.57
C ALA A 91 -19.19 -11.80 18.49
N ARG A 92 -19.95 -12.33 17.51
CA ARG A 92 -21.39 -12.05 17.31
C ARG A 92 -22.31 -13.12 17.91
N GLY A 93 -21.75 -14.12 18.58
CA GLY A 93 -22.52 -15.26 19.12
C GLY A 93 -23.16 -16.13 18.03
N GLN A 94 -22.57 -16.15 16.83
CA GLN A 94 -23.08 -16.86 15.66
C GLN A 94 -22.24 -18.11 15.37
N ALA A 95 -22.86 -19.11 14.75
CA ALA A 95 -22.12 -20.25 14.23
C ALA A 95 -21.25 -19.82 13.05
N THR A 96 -20.01 -20.31 13.00
CA THR A 96 -19.09 -20.01 11.89
C THR A 96 -19.64 -20.55 10.57
N VAL A 97 -19.80 -19.65 9.60
CA VAL A 97 -20.15 -20.02 8.22
C VAL A 97 -19.01 -19.62 7.30
N ILE A 98 -18.34 -20.60 6.70
CA ILE A 98 -17.28 -20.35 5.71
C ILE A 98 -17.95 -19.97 4.38
N PRO A 99 -17.65 -18.79 3.81
CA PRO A 99 -18.20 -18.39 2.52
C PRO A 99 -17.80 -19.38 1.41
N THR A 100 -18.75 -19.76 0.57
CA THR A 100 -18.51 -20.63 -0.60
C THR A 100 -18.03 -19.86 -1.83
N ALA A 101 -18.08 -18.52 -1.77
CA ALA A 101 -17.56 -17.61 -2.77
C ALA A 101 -16.88 -16.40 -2.09
N PRO A 102 -15.92 -15.74 -2.74
CA PRO A 102 -15.26 -14.56 -2.17
C PRO A 102 -16.26 -13.44 -1.87
N ILE A 103 -16.17 -12.87 -0.67
CA ILE A 103 -16.91 -11.66 -0.31
C ILE A 103 -16.06 -10.48 -0.76
N VAL A 104 -16.57 -9.72 -1.74
CA VAL A 104 -15.85 -8.59 -2.33
C VAL A 104 -16.55 -7.29 -1.99
N PHE A 105 -15.76 -6.31 -1.57
CA PHE A 105 -16.21 -4.93 -1.37
C PHE A 105 -15.08 -3.96 -1.73
N THR A 106 -15.32 -2.66 -1.64
CA THR A 106 -14.32 -1.67 -2.00
C THR A 106 -14.16 -0.58 -0.95
N LYS A 107 -12.91 -0.14 -0.72
CA LYS A 107 -12.59 1.08 0.04
C LYS A 107 -12.36 2.24 -0.95
N ALA A 108 -12.85 3.43 -0.61
CA ALA A 108 -12.67 4.63 -1.44
C ALA A 108 -11.18 4.98 -1.60
N THR A 109 -10.80 5.59 -2.72
CA THR A 109 -9.40 6.01 -2.96
C THR A 109 -8.88 6.98 -1.91
N THR A 110 -9.76 7.80 -1.34
CA THR A 110 -9.45 8.76 -0.26
C THR A 110 -9.16 8.11 1.10
N ALA A 111 -9.35 6.79 1.24
CA ALA A 111 -9.03 6.06 2.47
C ALA A 111 -7.56 5.61 2.56
N VAL A 112 -6.78 5.79 1.48
CA VAL A 112 -5.35 5.43 1.46
C VAL A 112 -4.55 6.42 2.31
N SER A 113 -3.72 5.90 3.20
CA SER A 113 -2.81 6.65 4.08
C SER A 113 -1.40 6.06 4.02
N GLY A 114 -0.42 6.90 4.34
CA GLY A 114 0.98 6.51 4.46
C GLY A 114 1.23 5.60 5.66
N PRO A 115 2.34 4.84 5.65
CA PRO A 115 2.65 3.85 6.67
C PRO A 115 2.90 4.43 8.08
N THR A 116 3.11 5.74 8.17
CA THR A 116 3.34 6.45 9.43
C THR A 116 2.33 7.57 9.67
N ASP A 117 1.29 7.66 8.84
CA ASP A 117 0.28 8.69 8.97
C ASP A 117 -0.62 8.40 10.19
N PRO A 118 -1.05 9.43 10.93
CA PRO A 118 -2.02 9.24 11.99
C PRO A 118 -3.37 8.84 11.39
N ILE A 119 -4.08 7.91 12.05
CA ILE A 119 -5.47 7.59 11.70
C ILE A 119 -6.39 8.60 12.39
N PRO A 120 -7.16 9.43 11.65
CA PRO A 120 -8.08 10.37 12.25
C PRO A 120 -9.15 9.63 13.05
N TYR A 121 -9.38 10.06 14.29
CA TYR A 121 -10.37 9.49 15.20
C TYR A 121 -11.23 10.59 15.82
N ASP A 122 -12.54 10.46 15.70
CA ASP A 122 -13.50 11.28 16.43
C ASP A 122 -14.32 10.40 17.41
N PRO A 123 -14.12 10.55 18.73
CA PRO A 123 -14.85 9.76 19.73
C PRO A 123 -16.35 10.08 19.78
N LEU A 124 -16.81 11.19 19.18
CA LEU A 124 -18.24 11.48 19.04
C LEU A 124 -18.89 10.67 17.91
N VAL A 125 -18.09 10.16 16.97
CA VAL A 125 -18.56 9.34 15.84
C VAL A 125 -18.55 7.85 16.19
N SER A 126 -17.49 7.36 16.83
CA SER A 126 -17.38 5.95 17.20
C SER A 126 -16.56 5.74 18.48
N THR A 127 -16.87 4.68 19.21
CA THR A 127 -16.05 4.16 20.32
C THR A 127 -15.49 2.76 20.06
N GLU A 128 -15.78 2.21 18.88
CA GLU A 128 -15.47 0.84 18.46
C GLU A 128 -14.67 0.86 17.15
N ILE A 129 -13.64 1.70 17.08
CA ILE A 129 -12.68 1.63 15.97
C ILE A 129 -11.86 0.35 16.13
N ASP A 130 -11.79 -0.41 15.06
CA ASP A 130 -11.06 -1.67 15.00
C ASP A 130 -10.06 -1.69 13.84
N TRP A 131 -9.14 -2.64 13.89
CA TRP A 131 -8.05 -2.81 12.94
C TRP A 131 -8.21 -4.11 12.16
N GLU A 132 -7.73 -4.12 10.92
CA GLU A 132 -7.67 -5.30 10.07
C GLU A 132 -6.28 -5.38 9.45
N ALA A 133 -5.50 -6.40 9.81
CA ALA A 133 -4.21 -6.66 9.21
C ALA A 133 -4.38 -7.52 7.95
N GLU A 134 -4.23 -6.89 6.79
CA GLU A 134 -4.45 -7.53 5.49
C GLU A 134 -3.17 -7.54 4.63
N LEU A 135 -3.06 -8.53 3.74
CA LEU A 135 -2.06 -8.53 2.66
C LEU A 135 -2.60 -7.76 1.46
N GLY A 136 -1.96 -6.65 1.12
CA GLY A 136 -2.23 -5.91 -0.11
C GLY A 136 -1.55 -6.53 -1.33
N VAL A 137 -2.29 -6.67 -2.44
CA VAL A 137 -1.76 -7.10 -3.73
C VAL A 137 -1.87 -5.95 -4.72
N ILE A 138 -0.74 -5.56 -5.31
CA ILE A 138 -0.69 -4.52 -6.35
C ILE A 138 -0.70 -5.21 -7.73
N ILE A 139 -1.65 -4.82 -8.56
CA ILE A 139 -1.78 -5.35 -9.92
C ILE A 139 -0.80 -4.63 -10.85
N GLY A 140 0.10 -5.41 -11.46
CA GLY A 140 1.19 -4.89 -12.28
C GLY A 140 0.88 -4.75 -13.78
N MET A 141 -0.22 -5.33 -14.26
CA MET A 141 -0.60 -5.39 -15.68
C MET A 141 -2.10 -5.69 -15.80
N ALA A 142 -2.72 -5.23 -16.88
CA ALA A 142 -4.09 -5.59 -17.27
C ALA A 142 -4.11 -6.85 -18.15
#